data_AF-A0A318T3Z3-F1
#
_entry.id   AF-A0A318T3Z3-F1
#
_cell.length_a   1.000
_cell.length_b   1.000
_cell.length_c   1.000
_cell.angle_alpha   90.00
_cell.angle_beta   90.00
_cell.angle_gamma   90.00
#
_symmetry.space_group_name_H-M   'P 1'
#
loop_
_entity.id
_entity.type
_entity.pdbx_description
1 polymer ?
#
loop_
_entity_poly.entity_id
_entity_poly.type
_entity_poly.pdbx_seq_one_letter_code
_entity_poly.pdbx_strand_id
1 'polypeptide(L)'
;MSQPSASAVHVDGVDWRESKKKPKDATKTAAGRSLEPLDGERSKTPFAYEGNVLGMLREDQVPRFFGTLTNSDKLETQTLKLADLTAMQNRVDTAKVNAIAGNGAAGGKLPVVVKINGRLWIADGHHRLTAAWLNGDEEAEVRFKDLEPETNVMKAEIVKADDEQRMAYGWASVISEGGKPVIDTQGDVIDASELVKSTTEFMADARVAKAMHEGGQVGEVLHSFPLTAELAKSLGISSDREGWIVGVKVHDDGIWKRVKSGELRAFSIGGSGTRIPMTE
;
A
#
# COMPACT_ATOMS: atom_id res chain seq x y z
N MET A 1 -63.73 61.04 12.35
CA MET A 1 -62.34 60.65 11.99
C MET A 1 -62.43 59.21 11.51
N SER A 2 -62.65 58.96 10.21
CA SER A 2 -61.64 58.88 9.11
C SER A 2 -60.49 57.95 9.47
N GLN A 3 -60.20 56.86 8.77
CA GLN A 3 -60.29 56.64 7.31
C GLN A 3 -60.64 55.18 6.94
N PRO A 4 -61.23 54.93 5.76
CA PRO A 4 -61.17 53.66 5.04
C PRO A 4 -60.22 53.70 3.82
N SER A 5 -59.94 52.49 3.36
CA SER A 5 -59.05 52.00 2.30
C SER A 5 -59.14 52.64 0.90
N ALA A 6 -58.00 52.64 0.21
CA ALA A 6 -57.86 52.76 -1.26
C ALA A 6 -56.87 51.65 -1.69
N SER A 7 -57.32 50.60 -2.39
CA SER A 7 -57.42 50.45 -3.86
C SER A 7 -56.07 50.45 -4.58
N ALA A 8 -55.78 49.30 -5.19
CA ALA A 8 -54.56 48.96 -5.92
C ALA A 8 -54.41 49.72 -7.24
N VAL A 9 -53.16 50.05 -7.58
CA VAL A 9 -52.70 50.29 -8.96
C VAL A 9 -51.53 49.36 -9.24
N HIS A 10 -51.63 48.73 -10.41
CA HIS A 10 -50.82 47.67 -10.97
C HIS A 10 -49.43 48.17 -11.42
N VAL A 11 -48.38 47.37 -11.17
CA VAL A 11 -47.15 47.37 -11.98
C VAL A 11 -46.67 45.92 -12.10
N ASP A 12 -46.74 45.40 -13.32
CA ASP A 12 -46.17 44.12 -13.72
C ASP A 12 -44.65 44.18 -13.74
N GLY A 13 -44.00 43.09 -13.35
CA GLY A 13 -42.57 42.91 -13.61
C GLY A 13 -41.89 41.78 -12.86
N VAL A 14 -41.77 40.65 -13.57
CA VAL A 14 -40.80 39.54 -13.40
C VAL A 14 -41.23 38.37 -12.50
N ASP A 15 -41.78 37.36 -13.18
CA ASP A 15 -42.07 36.00 -12.71
C ASP A 15 -40.78 35.26 -12.30
N TRP A 16 -40.52 35.17 -10.99
CA TRP A 16 -39.51 34.27 -10.42
C TRP A 16 -40.09 32.86 -10.23
N ARG A 17 -40.33 32.15 -11.33
CA ARG A 17 -40.49 30.70 -11.25
C ARG A 17 -39.11 30.05 -11.26
N GLU A 18 -38.66 29.70 -10.05
CA GLU A 18 -37.58 28.73 -9.85
C GLU A 18 -37.84 27.46 -10.66
N SER A 19 -37.11 27.30 -11.75
CA SER A 19 -37.04 26.03 -12.46
C SER A 19 -36.28 25.03 -11.59
N LYS A 20 -36.99 24.27 -10.75
CA LYS A 20 -36.47 23.03 -10.18
C LYS A 20 -36.20 22.07 -11.33
N LYS A 21 -34.99 22.10 -11.91
CA LYS A 21 -34.51 21.04 -12.78
C LYS A 21 -34.48 19.75 -11.95
N LYS A 22 -35.33 18.79 -12.32
CA LYS A 22 -35.24 17.41 -11.86
C LYS A 22 -33.80 16.90 -12.05
N PRO A 23 -33.27 16.08 -11.13
CA PRO A 23 -32.01 15.38 -11.37
C PRO A 23 -32.13 14.62 -12.69
N LYS A 24 -31.15 14.80 -13.59
CA LYS A 24 -31.07 14.01 -14.81
C LYS A 24 -30.93 12.54 -14.41
N ASP A 25 -31.78 11.71 -15.01
CA ASP A 25 -31.85 10.28 -14.79
C ASP A 25 -30.46 9.63 -14.81
N ALA A 26 -30.22 8.78 -13.81
CA ALA A 26 -29.09 7.87 -13.77
C ALA A 26 -29.11 6.99 -15.03
N THR A 27 -28.18 7.23 -15.93
CA THR A 27 -27.98 6.43 -17.14
C THR A 27 -27.60 5.01 -16.77
N LYS A 28 -28.52 4.06 -17.01
CA LYS A 28 -28.25 2.62 -17.00
C LYS A 28 -27.32 2.26 -18.16
N THR A 29 -26.14 1.75 -17.85
CA THR A 29 -25.29 0.98 -18.80
C THR A 29 -25.31 -0.50 -18.45
N ALA A 30 -24.86 -1.33 -19.41
CA ALA A 30 -25.23 -2.74 -19.62
C ALA A 30 -25.05 -3.73 -18.45
N ALA A 31 -24.37 -3.37 -17.37
CA ALA A 31 -24.13 -4.23 -16.20
C ALA A 31 -25.02 -3.91 -14.98
N GLY A 32 -25.97 -2.98 -15.07
CA GLY A 32 -26.88 -2.62 -13.97
C GLY A 32 -26.22 -1.81 -12.83
N ARG A 33 -24.93 -1.48 -12.97
CA ARG A 33 -24.20 -0.58 -12.06
C ARG A 33 -24.56 0.88 -12.38
N SER A 34 -24.60 1.73 -11.35
CA SER A 34 -24.85 3.17 -11.48
C SER A 34 -24.01 3.95 -10.49
N LEU A 35 -23.56 5.13 -10.88
CA LEU A 35 -22.82 6.02 -9.99
C LEU A 35 -23.77 6.74 -9.01
N GLU A 36 -23.37 6.83 -7.75
CA GLU A 36 -24.08 7.65 -6.76
C GLU A 36 -23.71 9.13 -6.96
N PRO A 37 -24.66 10.03 -7.25
CA PRO A 37 -24.37 11.45 -7.39
C PRO A 37 -23.83 12.04 -6.08
N LEU A 38 -22.79 12.87 -6.18
CA LEU A 38 -22.25 13.63 -5.06
C LEU A 38 -22.73 15.10 -5.10
N ASP A 39 -22.71 15.69 -6.30
CA ASP A 39 -23.18 17.04 -6.58
C ASP A 39 -23.68 17.14 -8.04
N GLY A 40 -23.94 18.35 -8.54
CA GLY A 40 -24.46 18.58 -9.89
C GLY A 40 -23.53 18.16 -11.04
N GLU A 41 -22.24 17.95 -10.77
CA GLU A 41 -21.22 17.60 -11.77
C GLU A 41 -20.53 16.27 -11.44
N ARG A 42 -20.42 15.92 -10.15
CA ARG A 42 -19.59 14.82 -9.66
C ARG A 42 -20.41 13.70 -9.05
N SER A 43 -19.86 12.50 -9.14
CA SER A 43 -20.35 11.30 -8.49
C SER A 43 -19.33 10.75 -7.52
N LYS A 44 -19.78 9.98 -6.53
CA LYS A 44 -18.88 9.23 -5.65
C LYS A 44 -18.11 8.17 -6.44
N THR A 45 -16.90 7.89 -5.97
CA THR A 45 -16.14 6.74 -6.47
C THR A 45 -16.84 5.43 -6.04
N PRO A 46 -16.89 4.39 -6.90
CA PRO A 46 -17.44 3.09 -6.51
C PRO A 46 -16.46 2.23 -5.70
N PHE A 47 -15.22 2.68 -5.56
CA PHE A 47 -14.16 2.00 -4.82
C PHE A 47 -14.18 2.38 -3.34
N ALA A 48 -13.57 1.56 -2.47
CA ALA A 48 -13.33 1.96 -1.09
C ALA A 48 -12.56 3.29 -1.07
N TYR A 49 -13.00 4.28 -0.29
CA TYR A 49 -12.39 5.60 -0.27
C TYR A 49 -11.65 5.89 1.04
N GLU A 50 -10.40 6.33 0.92
CA GLU A 50 -9.62 6.85 2.05
C GLU A 50 -8.78 8.06 1.60
N GLY A 51 -8.96 9.20 2.28
CA GLY A 51 -8.42 10.49 1.83
C GLY A 51 -7.00 10.83 2.30
N ASN A 52 -6.38 10.01 3.15
CA ASN A 52 -5.14 10.38 3.84
C ASN A 52 -3.92 9.50 3.50
N VAL A 53 -3.88 8.89 2.31
CA VAL A 53 -2.73 8.03 1.97
C VAL A 53 -1.41 8.80 1.90
N LEU A 54 -1.41 10.06 1.42
CA LEU A 54 -0.18 10.85 1.32
C LEU A 54 0.43 11.16 2.70
N GLY A 55 -0.41 11.35 3.72
CA GLY A 55 0.03 11.52 5.10
C GLY A 55 0.48 10.23 5.78
N MET A 56 0.26 9.07 5.14
CA MET A 56 0.68 7.76 5.63
C MET A 56 1.95 7.25 4.93
N LEU A 57 2.45 7.96 3.91
CA LEU A 57 3.69 7.59 3.23
C LEU A 57 4.88 7.78 4.17
N ARG A 58 5.74 6.77 4.24
CA ARG A 58 7.08 6.89 4.83
C ARG A 58 7.95 7.79 3.96
N GLU A 59 8.99 8.38 4.55
CA GLU A 59 9.91 9.28 3.84
C GLU A 59 10.52 8.63 2.59
N ASP A 60 10.84 7.33 2.64
CA ASP A 60 11.36 6.57 1.49
C ASP A 60 10.33 6.39 0.35
N GLN A 61 9.05 6.31 0.69
CA GLN A 61 7.96 6.09 -0.26
C GLN A 61 7.57 7.36 -1.01
N VAL A 62 7.74 8.54 -0.40
CA VAL A 62 7.33 9.83 -0.98
C VAL A 62 7.91 10.05 -2.39
N PRO A 63 9.25 10.02 -2.60
CA PRO A 63 9.81 10.24 -3.95
C PRO A 63 9.42 9.13 -4.93
N ARG A 64 9.30 7.87 -4.46
CA ARG A 64 8.89 6.73 -5.28
C ARG A 64 7.44 6.87 -5.76
N PHE A 65 6.54 7.28 -4.87
CA PHE A 65 5.13 7.56 -5.18
C PHE A 65 5.00 8.63 -6.26
N PHE A 66 5.63 9.80 -6.08
CA PHE A 66 5.59 10.86 -7.09
C PHE A 66 6.29 10.46 -8.40
N GLY A 67 7.31 9.59 -8.32
CA GLY A 67 7.94 8.93 -9.46
C GLY A 67 6.95 8.14 -10.31
N THR A 68 5.96 7.47 -9.69
CA THR A 68 4.92 6.71 -10.42
C THR A 68 4.04 7.61 -11.28
N LEU A 69 3.79 8.85 -10.85
CA LEU A 69 2.95 9.80 -11.59
C LEU A 69 3.70 10.44 -12.76
N THR A 70 4.99 10.71 -12.57
CA THR A 70 5.85 11.37 -13.57
C THR A 70 6.39 10.41 -14.63
N ASN A 71 6.67 9.16 -14.27
CA ASN A 71 7.29 8.14 -15.14
C ASN A 71 6.40 6.90 -15.34
N SER A 72 5.09 7.05 -15.23
CA SER A 72 4.12 5.94 -15.27
C SER A 72 4.25 5.00 -16.47
N ASP A 73 4.70 5.49 -17.64
CA ASP A 73 4.80 4.69 -18.87
C ASP A 73 5.92 3.65 -18.80
N LYS A 74 6.86 3.82 -17.86
CA LYS A 74 7.95 2.89 -17.56
C LYS A 74 7.56 1.85 -16.50
N LEU A 75 6.40 1.99 -15.87
CA LEU A 75 5.94 1.04 -14.86
C LEU A 75 5.48 -0.26 -15.53
N GLU A 76 5.65 -1.37 -14.82
CA GLU A 76 5.12 -2.64 -15.24
C GLU A 76 3.60 -2.60 -15.34
N THR A 77 3.05 -3.43 -16.21
CA THR A 77 1.61 -3.57 -16.39
C THR A 77 1.12 -4.79 -15.62
N GLN A 78 0.00 -4.66 -14.93
CA GLN A 78 -0.64 -5.75 -14.21
C GLN A 78 -2.16 -5.67 -14.36
N THR A 79 -2.83 -6.83 -14.41
CA THR A 79 -4.29 -6.92 -14.31
C THR A 79 -4.67 -7.05 -12.84
N LEU A 80 -5.51 -6.16 -12.35
CA LEU A 80 -5.98 -6.14 -10.96
C LEU A 80 -7.50 -6.17 -10.89
N LYS A 81 -8.04 -6.81 -9.84
CA LYS A 81 -9.47 -6.79 -9.53
C LYS A 81 -9.88 -5.41 -9.08
N LEU A 82 -10.95 -4.89 -9.68
CA LEU A 82 -11.54 -3.60 -9.34
C LEU A 82 -12.05 -3.55 -7.90
N ALA A 83 -12.52 -4.69 -7.37
CA ALA A 83 -13.01 -4.81 -5.99
C ALA A 83 -11.92 -4.62 -4.93
N ASP A 84 -10.65 -4.83 -5.28
CA ASP A 84 -9.51 -4.73 -4.35
C ASP A 84 -8.90 -3.32 -4.31
N LEU A 85 -9.38 -2.41 -5.17
CA LEU A 85 -8.82 -1.07 -5.31
C LEU A 85 -9.41 -0.09 -4.28
N THR A 86 -8.53 0.78 -3.77
CA THR A 86 -8.85 1.87 -2.85
C THR A 86 -8.62 3.21 -3.55
N ALA A 87 -9.63 4.07 -3.57
CA ALA A 87 -9.57 5.39 -4.14
C ALA A 87 -8.96 6.41 -3.16
N MET A 88 -8.01 7.18 -3.67
CA MET A 88 -7.43 8.35 -2.98
C MET A 88 -8.34 9.59 -3.01
N GLN A 89 -9.31 9.63 -3.94
CA GLN A 89 -10.29 10.70 -4.05
C GLN A 89 -11.72 10.16 -4.00
N ASN A 90 -12.59 10.82 -3.24
CA ASN A 90 -13.97 10.37 -3.03
C ASN A 90 -14.90 10.68 -4.21
N ARG A 91 -14.37 11.27 -5.28
CA ARG A 91 -15.21 11.85 -6.33
C ARG A 91 -14.58 11.69 -7.70
N VAL A 92 -15.46 11.58 -8.69
CA VAL A 92 -15.16 11.58 -10.11
C VAL A 92 -16.13 12.52 -10.83
N ASP A 93 -15.69 13.10 -11.94
CA ASP A 93 -16.54 13.86 -12.85
C ASP A 93 -17.48 12.90 -13.61
N THR A 94 -18.78 13.11 -13.44
CA THR A 94 -19.82 12.20 -13.96
C THR A 94 -19.82 12.18 -15.49
N ALA A 95 -19.66 13.35 -16.12
CA ALA A 95 -19.68 13.46 -17.57
C ALA A 95 -18.47 12.77 -18.19
N LYS A 96 -17.28 12.94 -17.59
CA LYS A 96 -16.05 12.27 -18.04
C LYS A 96 -16.14 10.76 -17.92
N VAL A 97 -16.65 10.24 -16.80
CA VAL A 97 -16.82 8.78 -16.64
C VAL A 97 -17.75 8.23 -17.73
N ASN A 98 -18.92 8.84 -17.91
CA ASN A 98 -19.89 8.39 -18.91
C ASN A 98 -19.32 8.45 -20.34
N ALA A 99 -18.55 9.50 -20.66
CA ALA A 99 -17.90 9.62 -21.97
C ALA A 99 -16.87 8.49 -22.20
N ILE A 100 -16.07 8.16 -21.18
CA ILE A 100 -15.10 7.04 -21.26
C ILE A 100 -15.84 5.70 -21.39
N ALA A 101 -16.88 5.49 -20.59
CA ALA A 101 -17.67 4.25 -20.58
C ALA A 101 -18.34 4.00 -21.95
N GLY A 102 -18.90 5.05 -22.56
CA GLY A 102 -19.61 4.97 -23.84
C GLY A 102 -18.72 4.79 -25.07
N ASN A 103 -17.50 5.29 -25.05
CA ASN A 103 -16.59 5.23 -26.20
C ASN A 103 -15.63 4.02 -26.17
N GLY A 104 -15.60 3.27 -25.06
CA GLY A 104 -14.54 2.31 -24.77
C GLY A 104 -13.20 3.02 -24.48
N ALA A 105 -12.27 2.33 -23.82
CA ALA A 105 -10.95 2.88 -23.45
C ALA A 105 -10.00 3.05 -24.66
N ALA A 106 -10.46 3.66 -25.75
CA ALA A 106 -9.68 3.83 -26.97
C ALA A 106 -8.52 4.82 -26.73
N GLY A 107 -7.29 4.29 -26.60
CA GLY A 107 -6.04 5.06 -26.66
C GLY A 107 -5.69 5.88 -25.41
N GLY A 108 -6.39 5.69 -24.30
CA GLY A 108 -6.08 6.35 -23.03
C GLY A 108 -4.88 5.72 -22.32
N LYS A 109 -4.05 6.55 -21.69
CA LYS A 109 -3.01 6.09 -20.76
C LYS A 109 -3.62 5.17 -19.69
N LEU A 110 -2.97 4.04 -19.41
CA LEU A 110 -3.42 3.11 -18.37
C LEU A 110 -3.50 3.81 -17.00
N PRO A 111 -4.47 3.47 -16.14
CA PRO A 111 -4.51 3.93 -14.75
C PRO A 111 -3.24 3.52 -13.99
N VAL A 112 -2.89 4.27 -12.94
CA VAL A 112 -1.75 3.94 -12.07
C VAL A 112 -2.27 3.46 -10.73
N VAL A 113 -1.85 2.26 -10.33
CA VAL A 113 -2.14 1.69 -9.02
C VAL A 113 -0.83 1.43 -8.29
N VAL A 114 -0.78 1.80 -7.01
CA VAL A 114 0.38 1.55 -6.15
C VAL A 114 -0.02 0.70 -4.96
N LYS A 115 0.88 -0.16 -4.48
CA LYS A 115 0.65 -0.91 -3.24
C LYS A 115 1.36 -0.22 -2.07
N ILE A 116 0.61 0.12 -1.03
CA ILE A 116 1.11 0.77 0.19
C ILE A 116 0.39 0.17 1.40
N ASN A 117 1.16 -0.31 2.38
CA ASN A 117 0.71 -0.97 3.60
C ASN A 117 -0.33 -2.09 3.32
N GLY A 118 -0.03 -2.98 2.38
CA GLY A 118 -0.85 -4.13 1.99
C GLY A 118 -2.02 -3.79 1.06
N ARG A 119 -2.29 -2.50 0.80
CA ARG A 119 -3.47 -2.04 0.06
C ARG A 119 -3.13 -1.51 -1.33
N LEU A 120 -4.03 -1.72 -2.28
CA LEU A 120 -3.91 -1.24 -3.65
C LEU A 120 -4.61 0.12 -3.79
N TRP A 121 -3.84 1.17 -4.03
CA TRP A 121 -4.30 2.54 -4.13
C TRP A 121 -4.33 3.03 -5.56
N ILE A 122 -5.45 3.61 -5.98
CA ILE A 122 -5.56 4.30 -7.26
C ILE A 122 -4.83 5.64 -7.15
N ALA A 123 -3.61 5.70 -7.67
CA ALA A 123 -2.77 6.89 -7.70
C ALA A 123 -3.17 7.84 -8.83
N ASP A 124 -3.52 7.30 -10.00
CA ASP A 124 -4.06 8.06 -11.14
C ASP A 124 -5.09 7.26 -11.93
N GLY A 125 -6.04 7.95 -12.58
CA GLY A 125 -7.00 7.33 -13.49
C GLY A 125 -8.32 6.89 -12.86
N HIS A 126 -8.78 7.51 -11.77
CA HIS A 126 -10.06 7.18 -11.12
C HIS A 126 -11.25 7.21 -12.07
N HIS A 127 -11.31 8.15 -13.02
CA HIS A 127 -12.39 8.20 -14.02
C HIS A 127 -12.38 6.98 -14.95
N ARG A 128 -11.20 6.50 -15.34
CA ARG A 128 -11.04 5.34 -16.24
C ARG A 128 -11.43 4.05 -15.53
N LEU A 129 -10.95 3.85 -14.31
CA LEU A 129 -11.32 2.67 -13.51
C LEU A 129 -12.80 2.69 -13.13
N THR A 130 -13.36 3.86 -12.85
CA THR A 130 -14.80 3.99 -12.59
C THR A 130 -15.63 3.70 -13.85
N ALA A 131 -15.15 4.09 -15.04
CA ALA A 131 -15.81 3.76 -16.30
C ALA A 131 -15.77 2.25 -16.60
N ALA A 132 -14.63 1.59 -16.37
CA ALA A 132 -14.51 0.13 -16.45
C ALA A 132 -15.49 -0.56 -15.50
N TRP A 133 -15.52 -0.12 -14.23
CA TRP A 133 -16.50 -0.60 -13.25
C TRP A 133 -17.94 -0.38 -13.73
N LEU A 134 -18.27 0.79 -14.29
CA LEU A 134 -19.61 1.11 -14.79
C LEU A 134 -20.01 0.24 -16.00
N ASN A 135 -19.04 -0.18 -16.81
CA ASN A 135 -19.25 -1.11 -17.93
C ASN A 135 -19.44 -2.56 -17.49
N GLY A 136 -19.22 -2.87 -16.21
CA GLY A 136 -19.37 -4.21 -15.66
C GLY A 136 -18.08 -4.99 -15.53
N ASP A 137 -16.94 -4.39 -15.89
CA ASP A 137 -15.64 -5.05 -15.76
C ASP A 137 -15.39 -5.40 -14.28
N GLU A 138 -14.77 -6.55 -14.05
CA GLU A 138 -14.34 -6.99 -12.71
C GLU A 138 -12.86 -6.74 -12.49
N GLU A 139 -12.10 -6.62 -13.57
CA GLU A 139 -10.66 -6.41 -13.58
C GLU A 139 -10.29 -5.31 -14.58
N ALA A 140 -9.15 -4.67 -14.35
CA ALA A 140 -8.59 -3.71 -15.30
C ALA A 140 -7.07 -3.87 -15.38
N GLU A 141 -6.54 -3.65 -16.58
CA GLU A 141 -5.12 -3.50 -16.81
C GLU A 141 -4.66 -2.13 -16.30
N VAL A 142 -3.58 -2.10 -15.52
CA VAL A 142 -3.05 -0.89 -14.89
C VAL A 142 -1.53 -0.86 -14.96
N ARG A 143 -0.96 0.34 -14.86
CA ARG A 143 0.44 0.52 -14.47
C ARG A 143 0.56 0.30 -12.97
N PHE A 144 1.43 -0.61 -12.57
CA PHE A 144 1.56 -1.04 -11.19
C PHE A 144 2.93 -0.73 -10.62
N LYS A 145 2.96 -0.32 -9.34
CA LYS A 145 4.19 -0.25 -8.56
C LYS A 145 3.94 -0.67 -7.12
N ASP A 146 4.67 -1.67 -6.65
CA ASP A 146 4.72 -1.97 -5.22
C ASP A 146 5.60 -0.92 -4.52
N LEU A 147 5.02 -0.20 -3.57
CA LEU A 147 5.69 0.80 -2.73
C LEU A 147 5.82 0.33 -1.28
N GLU A 148 5.53 -0.94 -0.97
CA GLU A 148 5.92 -1.53 0.31
C GLU A 148 7.41 -1.25 0.59
N PRO A 149 7.81 -1.29 1.88
CA PRO A 149 9.23 -1.28 2.20
C PRO A 149 9.88 -2.37 1.37
N GLU A 150 10.90 -1.99 0.60
CA GLU A 150 11.75 -2.97 -0.04
C GLU A 150 12.56 -3.58 1.11
N THR A 151 12.08 -4.69 1.64
CA THR A 151 12.76 -5.41 2.72
C THR A 151 13.99 -6.05 2.11
N ASN A 152 15.17 -5.48 2.39
CA ASN A 152 16.47 -5.91 1.86
C ASN A 152 16.99 -7.20 2.51
N VAL A 153 16.15 -8.23 2.56
CA VAL A 153 16.48 -9.45 3.29
C VAL A 153 16.06 -10.66 2.49
N MET A 154 17.04 -11.43 2.01
CA MET A 154 16.79 -12.79 1.53
C MET A 154 16.03 -13.57 2.61
N LYS A 155 14.90 -14.17 2.21
CA LYS A 155 13.96 -14.94 3.03
C LYS A 155 14.62 -15.57 4.27
N ALA A 156 14.37 -14.90 5.40
CA ALA A 156 14.90 -15.12 6.73
C ALA A 156 14.39 -16.43 7.35
N GLU A 157 15.12 -17.54 7.25
CA GLU A 157 14.63 -18.89 7.63
C GLU A 157 14.37 -19.07 9.15
N ILE A 158 13.20 -19.65 9.50
CA ILE A 158 12.95 -20.20 10.85
C ILE A 158 13.63 -21.56 10.95
N VAL A 159 14.63 -21.66 11.83
CA VAL A 159 15.49 -22.84 11.98
C VAL A 159 15.06 -23.72 13.16
N LYS A 160 14.41 -23.16 14.18
CA LYS A 160 13.95 -23.91 15.36
C LYS A 160 12.69 -23.29 15.96
N ALA A 161 11.76 -24.13 16.39
CA ALA A 161 10.63 -23.74 17.24
C ALA A 161 10.71 -24.44 18.60
N ASP A 162 10.47 -23.70 19.68
CA ASP A 162 10.30 -24.22 21.04
C ASP A 162 8.82 -24.15 21.42
N ASP A 163 8.19 -25.31 21.57
CA ASP A 163 6.76 -25.46 21.79
C ASP A 163 6.30 -25.00 23.17
N GLU A 164 7.10 -25.24 24.20
CA GLU A 164 6.77 -24.84 25.58
C GLU A 164 6.88 -23.33 25.74
N GLN A 165 7.94 -22.76 25.16
CA GLN A 165 8.21 -21.33 25.24
C GLN A 165 7.55 -20.54 24.11
N ARG A 166 6.88 -21.16 23.13
CA ARG A 166 6.34 -20.48 21.94
C ARG A 166 7.35 -19.56 21.25
N MET A 167 8.59 -20.04 21.14
CA MET A 167 9.69 -19.29 20.56
C MET A 167 10.00 -19.81 19.16
N ALA A 168 10.16 -18.91 18.20
CA ALA A 168 10.71 -19.22 16.88
C ALA A 168 12.09 -18.56 16.76
N TYR A 169 13.10 -19.33 16.38
CA TYR A 169 14.47 -18.88 16.17
C TYR A 169 14.87 -19.01 14.71
N GLY A 170 15.71 -18.09 14.24
CA GLY A 170 16.32 -18.23 12.93
C GLY A 170 17.03 -16.98 12.45
N TRP A 171 17.42 -17.01 11.18
CA TRP A 171 18.10 -15.91 10.53
C TRP A 171 17.09 -14.86 10.19
N ALA A 172 17.19 -13.71 10.84
CA ALA A 172 16.49 -12.49 10.54
C ALA A 172 17.00 -11.83 9.26
N SER A 173 18.31 -11.92 8.98
CA SER A 173 18.94 -11.49 7.73
C SER A 173 20.24 -12.24 7.50
N VAL A 174 20.62 -12.48 6.25
CA VAL A 174 21.91 -13.08 5.88
C VAL A 174 22.59 -12.11 4.90
N ILE A 175 23.78 -11.64 5.27
CA ILE A 175 24.56 -10.65 4.51
C ILE A 175 25.75 -11.27 3.79
N SER A 176 26.21 -12.45 4.23
CA SER A 176 27.21 -13.24 3.52
C SER A 176 26.96 -14.74 3.73
N GLU A 177 27.31 -15.55 2.73
CA GLU A 177 27.30 -17.02 2.81
C GLU A 177 28.52 -17.58 2.07
N GLY A 178 29.23 -18.52 2.69
CA GLY A 178 30.46 -19.10 2.14
C GLY A 178 31.56 -18.07 1.88
N GLY A 179 31.60 -17.00 2.66
CA GLY A 179 32.54 -15.88 2.49
C GLY A 179 32.22 -14.97 1.29
N LYS A 180 31.05 -15.12 0.66
CA LYS A 180 30.59 -14.26 -0.43
C LYS A 180 29.46 -13.36 0.07
N PRO A 181 29.47 -12.05 -0.26
CA PRO A 181 28.36 -11.18 0.05
C PRO A 181 27.07 -11.67 -0.61
N VAL A 182 25.98 -11.61 0.13
CA VAL A 182 24.63 -11.79 -0.39
C VAL A 182 24.23 -10.50 -1.08
N ILE A 183 24.01 -10.59 -2.39
CA ILE A 183 23.49 -9.49 -3.20
C ILE A 183 21.97 -9.59 -3.19
N ASP A 184 21.30 -8.51 -2.79
CA ASP A 184 19.85 -8.47 -2.78
C ASP A 184 19.26 -8.37 -4.21
N THR A 185 17.94 -8.39 -4.30
CA THR A 185 17.24 -8.30 -5.60
C THR A 185 17.46 -6.98 -6.35
N GLN A 186 18.07 -5.98 -5.71
CA GLN A 186 18.38 -4.67 -6.26
C GLN A 186 19.85 -4.49 -6.64
N GLY A 187 20.68 -5.50 -6.35
CA GLY A 187 22.12 -5.43 -6.58
C GLY A 187 22.90 -4.83 -5.41
N ASP A 188 22.25 -4.56 -4.27
CA ASP A 188 22.88 -3.97 -3.10
C ASP A 188 23.40 -5.07 -2.14
N VAL A 189 24.38 -4.68 -1.30
CA VAL A 189 24.97 -5.52 -0.25
C VAL A 189 24.88 -4.75 1.06
N ILE A 190 24.66 -5.47 2.16
CA ILE A 190 24.69 -4.90 3.51
C ILE A 190 26.05 -5.21 4.15
N ASP A 191 26.79 -4.17 4.52
CA ASP A 191 28.03 -4.32 5.27
C ASP A 191 27.79 -4.79 6.70
N ALA A 192 28.72 -5.58 7.23
CA ALA A 192 28.64 -6.14 8.59
C ALA A 192 28.50 -5.06 9.67
N SER A 193 29.15 -3.91 9.51
CA SER A 193 29.05 -2.78 10.44
C SER A 193 27.66 -2.14 10.43
N GLU A 194 27.07 -1.96 9.24
CA GLU A 194 25.72 -1.40 9.12
C GLU A 194 24.66 -2.36 9.64
N LEU A 195 24.85 -3.67 9.44
CA LEU A 195 24.03 -4.70 10.08
C LEU A 195 24.07 -4.59 11.61
N VAL A 196 25.26 -4.56 12.22
CA VAL A 196 25.40 -4.47 13.68
C VAL A 196 24.75 -3.19 14.21
N LYS A 197 24.96 -2.05 13.54
CA LYS A 197 24.34 -0.78 13.89
C LYS A 197 22.81 -0.86 13.82
N SER A 198 22.27 -1.28 12.67
CA SER A 198 20.82 -1.38 12.44
C SER A 198 20.13 -2.31 13.43
N THR A 199 20.75 -3.46 13.72
CA THR A 199 20.20 -4.43 14.69
C THR A 199 20.27 -3.91 16.13
N THR A 200 21.30 -3.14 16.48
CA THR A 200 21.43 -2.49 17.79
C THR A 200 20.37 -1.41 17.97
N GLU A 201 20.21 -0.53 16.98
CA GLU A 201 19.17 0.52 16.97
C GLU A 201 17.77 -0.09 17.05
N PHE A 202 17.50 -1.14 16.26
CA PHE A 202 16.24 -1.89 16.35
C PHE A 202 15.98 -2.41 17.77
N MET A 203 16.96 -3.04 18.42
CA MET A 203 16.76 -3.58 19.77
C MET A 203 16.65 -2.52 20.87
N ALA A 204 17.18 -1.32 20.62
CA ALA A 204 17.03 -0.16 21.49
C ALA A 204 15.61 0.42 21.40
N ASP A 205 15.05 0.54 20.19
CA ASP A 205 13.84 1.34 19.93
C ASP A 205 12.59 0.52 19.59
N ALA A 206 12.73 -0.62 18.92
CA ALA A 206 11.62 -1.38 18.36
C ALA A 206 11.76 -2.89 18.65
N ARG A 207 11.09 -3.40 19.68
CA ARG A 207 11.06 -4.85 20.01
C ARG A 207 9.81 -5.58 19.50
N VAL A 208 9.03 -4.92 18.64
CA VAL A 208 7.70 -5.39 18.23
C VAL A 208 7.80 -6.19 16.93
N ALA A 209 7.39 -7.46 16.97
CA ALA A 209 7.20 -8.27 15.76
C ALA A 209 5.74 -8.15 15.26
N LYS A 210 5.58 -7.94 13.95
CA LYS A 210 4.29 -7.87 13.26
C LYS A 210 4.19 -9.00 12.23
N ALA A 211 3.03 -9.60 12.05
CA ALA A 211 2.84 -10.59 11.00
C ALA A 211 2.75 -9.85 9.67
N MET A 212 3.67 -10.13 8.74
CA MET A 212 3.64 -9.56 7.39
C MET A 212 3.58 -8.01 7.35
N HIS A 213 4.04 -7.32 8.40
CA HIS A 213 3.88 -5.87 8.59
C HIS A 213 2.44 -5.34 8.68
N GLU A 214 1.44 -6.22 8.79
CA GLU A 214 0.03 -5.89 8.98
C GLU A 214 -0.41 -6.13 10.44
N GLY A 215 -1.36 -5.33 10.94
CA GLY A 215 -2.04 -5.56 12.22
C GLY A 215 -1.28 -5.13 13.49
N GLY A 216 -1.82 -5.57 14.64
CA GLY A 216 -1.27 -5.32 15.98
C GLY A 216 0.00 -6.13 16.28
N GLN A 217 0.59 -5.92 17.47
CA GLN A 217 1.73 -6.73 17.93
C GLN A 217 1.33 -8.21 18.02
N VAL A 218 1.90 -9.04 17.14
CA VAL A 218 1.64 -10.50 17.13
C VAL A 218 2.73 -11.28 17.86
N GLY A 219 3.87 -10.65 18.09
CA GLY A 219 5.01 -11.23 18.77
C GLY A 219 6.01 -10.18 19.27
N GLU A 220 6.99 -10.63 20.03
CA GLU A 220 8.08 -9.81 20.55
C GLU A 220 9.43 -10.43 20.19
N VAL A 221 10.39 -9.62 19.75
CA VAL A 221 11.77 -10.07 19.56
C VAL A 221 12.45 -10.08 20.93
N LEU A 222 12.60 -11.27 21.51
CA LEU A 222 13.21 -11.45 22.84
C LEU A 222 14.71 -11.74 22.78
N HIS A 223 15.18 -12.29 21.65
CA HIS A 223 16.59 -12.56 21.43
C HIS A 223 17.02 -11.95 20.11
N SER A 224 18.22 -11.35 20.11
CA SER A 224 18.82 -10.70 18.96
C SER A 224 20.33 -10.89 19.03
N PHE A 225 20.91 -11.30 17.90
CA PHE A 225 22.34 -11.52 17.81
C PHE A 225 22.84 -11.25 16.39
N PRO A 226 23.54 -10.13 16.14
CA PRO A 226 24.25 -9.93 14.89
C PRO A 226 25.50 -10.82 14.88
N LEU A 227 25.52 -11.84 14.05
CA LEU A 227 26.67 -12.72 13.86
C LEU A 227 27.48 -12.23 12.65
N THR A 228 28.52 -11.45 12.89
CA THR A 228 29.54 -11.09 11.89
C THR A 228 30.73 -12.06 11.99
N ALA A 229 31.60 -12.09 10.98
CA ALA A 229 32.81 -12.93 11.00
C ALA A 229 33.73 -12.57 12.17
N GLU A 230 33.84 -11.28 12.50
CA GLU A 230 34.60 -10.81 13.65
C GLU A 230 34.01 -11.28 14.99
N LEU A 231 32.69 -11.15 15.16
CA LEU A 231 32.00 -11.60 16.36
C LEU A 231 32.05 -13.13 16.49
N ALA A 232 31.83 -13.85 15.39
CA ALA A 232 31.93 -15.30 15.34
C ALA A 232 33.33 -15.77 15.79
N LYS A 233 34.38 -15.19 15.21
CA LYS A 233 35.77 -15.49 15.57
C LYS A 233 36.06 -15.20 17.05
N SER A 234 35.61 -14.05 17.55
CA SER A 234 35.86 -13.62 18.94
C SER A 234 35.17 -14.51 19.97
N LEU A 235 34.03 -15.10 19.61
CA LEU A 235 33.26 -16.00 20.47
C LEU A 235 33.59 -17.48 20.24
N GLY A 236 34.47 -17.81 19.29
CA GLY A 236 34.79 -19.19 18.93
C GLY A 236 33.66 -19.92 18.20
N ILE A 237 32.77 -19.18 17.52
CA ILE A 237 31.67 -19.72 16.73
C ILE A 237 32.17 -19.96 15.31
N SER A 238 31.94 -21.15 14.78
CA SER A 238 32.11 -21.45 13.36
C SER A 238 30.77 -21.27 12.64
N SER A 239 30.76 -20.43 11.62
CA SER A 239 29.60 -20.25 10.73
C SER A 239 30.08 -19.98 9.32
N ASP A 240 29.35 -20.53 8.35
CA ASP A 240 29.46 -20.21 6.94
C ASP A 240 28.62 -18.99 6.54
N ARG A 241 27.83 -18.44 7.46
CA ARG A 241 26.96 -17.27 7.24
C ARG A 241 27.31 -16.13 8.18
N GLU A 242 27.16 -14.91 7.68
CA GLU A 242 27.06 -13.70 8.49
C GLU A 242 25.69 -13.09 8.34
N GLY A 243 25.17 -12.49 9.40
CA GLY A 243 23.81 -12.00 9.40
C GLY A 243 23.26 -11.70 10.78
N TRP A 244 21.95 -11.52 10.83
CA TRP A 244 21.23 -11.26 12.07
C TRP A 244 20.43 -12.50 12.45
N ILE A 245 20.53 -12.93 13.70
CA ILE A 245 19.75 -14.02 14.28
C ILE A 245 18.76 -13.43 15.28
N VAL A 246 17.52 -13.92 15.25
CA VAL A 246 16.46 -13.51 16.19
C VAL A 246 15.78 -14.69 16.84
N GLY A 247 15.25 -14.46 18.03
CA GLY A 247 14.28 -15.31 18.71
C GLY A 247 13.00 -14.52 18.97
N VAL A 248 11.90 -14.94 18.37
CA VAL A 248 10.60 -14.26 18.43
C VAL A 248 9.62 -15.08 19.25
N LYS A 249 9.03 -14.45 20.27
CA LYS A 249 7.91 -14.98 21.02
C LYS A 249 6.63 -14.75 20.24
N VAL A 250 5.90 -15.81 19.93
CA VAL A 250 4.61 -15.71 19.21
C VAL A 250 3.46 -15.84 20.21
N HIS A 251 2.63 -14.80 20.30
CA HIS A 251 1.49 -14.78 21.23
C HIS A 251 0.21 -15.29 20.59
N ASP A 252 0.02 -15.04 19.30
CA ASP A 252 -1.18 -15.42 18.57
C ASP A 252 -1.20 -16.94 18.25
N ASP A 253 -2.29 -17.61 18.61
CA ASP A 253 -2.44 -19.06 18.43
C ASP A 253 -2.55 -19.46 16.95
N GLY A 254 -3.14 -18.61 16.11
CA GLY A 254 -3.27 -18.85 14.68
C GLY A 254 -1.91 -18.80 13.99
N ILE A 255 -1.14 -17.76 14.27
CA ILE A 255 0.23 -17.59 13.77
C ILE A 255 1.12 -18.71 14.31
N TRP A 256 1.00 -19.06 15.59
CA TRP A 256 1.79 -20.14 16.17
C TRP A 256 1.54 -21.48 15.45
N LYS A 257 0.28 -21.82 15.17
CA LYS A 257 -0.04 -23.01 14.37
C LYS A 257 0.60 -22.98 12.99
N ARG A 258 0.65 -21.82 12.33
CA ARG A 258 1.24 -21.64 11.00
C ARG A 258 2.77 -21.71 11.01
N VAL A 259 3.41 -21.24 12.08
CA VAL A 259 4.85 -21.47 12.31
C VAL A 259 5.12 -22.97 12.48
N LYS A 260 4.34 -23.65 13.32
CA LYS A 260 4.51 -25.10 13.57
C LYS A 260 4.20 -25.98 12.37
N SER A 261 3.25 -25.59 11.52
CA SER A 261 2.96 -26.31 10.28
C SER A 261 4.01 -26.07 9.20
N GLY A 262 4.95 -25.13 9.41
CA GLY A 262 5.90 -24.70 8.38
C GLY A 262 5.24 -23.90 7.26
N GLU A 263 4.04 -23.36 7.47
CA GLU A 263 3.42 -22.42 6.53
C GLU A 263 4.15 -21.06 6.59
N LEU A 264 4.52 -20.62 7.79
CA LEU A 264 5.42 -19.49 8.00
C LEU A 264 6.85 -20.01 8.15
N ARG A 265 7.62 -19.96 7.06
CA ARG A 265 9.01 -20.46 7.02
C ARG A 265 10.06 -19.39 7.21
N ALA A 266 9.62 -18.13 7.26
CA ALA A 266 10.54 -17.02 7.35
C ALA A 266 10.05 -15.86 8.21
N PHE A 267 10.99 -15.09 8.75
CA PHE A 267 10.73 -13.80 9.39
C PHE A 267 10.55 -12.70 8.34
N SER A 268 9.73 -11.69 8.67
CA SER A 268 9.58 -10.48 7.86
C SER A 268 10.14 -9.31 8.66
N ILE A 269 11.18 -8.66 8.15
CA ILE A 269 11.88 -7.57 8.84
C ILE A 269 11.78 -6.31 7.99
N GLY A 270 11.29 -5.25 8.61
CA GLY A 270 11.15 -3.94 8.00
C GLY A 270 12.30 -3.05 8.43
N GLY A 271 12.91 -2.36 7.48
CA GLY A 271 13.95 -1.37 7.70
C GLY A 271 14.03 -0.43 6.49
N SER A 272 14.58 0.76 6.68
CA SER A 272 14.84 1.74 5.63
C SER A 272 16.33 2.04 5.60
N GLY A 273 16.96 2.03 4.42
CA GLY A 273 18.38 2.32 4.24
C GLY A 273 18.62 3.35 3.14
N THR A 274 19.74 4.07 3.21
CA THR A 274 20.21 4.96 2.14
C THR A 274 21.29 4.26 1.34
N ARG A 275 21.18 4.27 0.00
CA ARG A 275 22.23 3.72 -0.87
C ARG A 275 23.47 4.60 -0.85
N ILE A 276 24.62 3.96 -0.65
CA ILE A 276 25.93 4.59 -0.77
C ILE A 276 26.71 3.80 -1.83
N PRO A 277 27.32 4.45 -2.84
CA PRO A 277 28.16 3.75 -3.82
C PRO A 277 29.32 3.05 -3.13
N MET A 278 29.58 1.79 -3.48
CA MET A 278 30.79 1.08 -3.08
C MET A 278 32.00 1.87 -3.59
N THR A 279 32.82 2.39 -2.68
CA THR A 279 34.16 2.86 -3.02
C THR A 279 35.05 1.64 -3.24
N GLU A 280 35.70 1.57 -4.41
CA GLU A 280 36.72 0.56 -4.75
C GLU A 280 37.86 0.47 -3.72
#